data_AF-A0AAV0BSE5-F1
#
_entry.id   AF-A0AAV0BSE5-F1
#
_cell.length_a   1.000
_cell.length_b   1.000
_cell.length_c   1.000
_cell.angle_alpha   90.00
_cell.angle_beta   90.00
_cell.angle_gamma   90.00
#
_symmetry.space_group_name_H-M   'P 1'
#
loop_
_entity.id
_entity.type
_entity.pdbx_description
1 polymer ?
#
loop_
_entity_poly.entity_id
_entity_poly.type
_entity_poly.pdbx_seq_one_letter_code
_entity_poly.pdbx_strand_id
1 'polypeptide(L)'
;MAVEQPVGSGLMRATNVQQNKPLSSLSARVSKVLATHQFDDPNTRLAKLQDSLDQMHQHCDEVENQLNSSNVGTRFLLQHADGLRKESQSVATKQLLAKAFLHRFTLSDVKFQALTNREVQVNHDLFSAINRCHQIQLDCAVLLAGDTTQTQTTQTAGLDIMQSTSKYLDKAYKKVSCWTMLECRNGLIKVDDSQTEVSLLMKNAINCLKSWPQMLEETLSILTTSCSTSLLNLFLDALTRGGPSGDMLAWVHQVMASEHEFLESLFNVKSTGKRRMMGESRVFASAQSDHKTVTDFKSEEDKIITVNSEVEDWDRVLKLLNRNLEGCTCQSLGTDLFLLG
;
A
#
# COMPACT_ATOMS: atom_id res chain seq x y z
N MET A 1 -30.25 -8.57 15.88
CA MET A 1 -30.78 -7.41 15.13
C MET A 1 -30.77 -7.81 13.67
N ALA A 2 -31.79 -8.54 13.20
CA ALA A 2 -32.94 -8.00 12.47
C ALA A 2 -32.45 -7.02 11.38
N VAL A 3 -32.47 -7.35 10.08
CA VAL A 3 -33.63 -7.75 9.28
C VAL A 3 -33.15 -8.56 8.06
N GLU A 4 -33.67 -9.77 7.90
CA GLU A 4 -33.78 -10.41 6.57
C GLU A 4 -34.86 -9.68 5.77
N GLN A 5 -34.59 -9.36 4.50
CA GLN A 5 -35.64 -9.12 3.51
C GLN A 5 -35.39 -9.97 2.25
N PRO A 6 -36.42 -10.69 1.77
CA PRO A 6 -36.30 -11.56 0.62
C PRO A 6 -36.39 -10.80 -0.70
N VAL A 7 -35.74 -11.40 -1.71
CA VAL A 7 -35.81 -11.07 -3.13
C VAL A 7 -37.27 -10.86 -3.57
N GLY A 8 -37.56 -9.63 -3.99
CA GLY A 8 -38.84 -9.23 -4.58
C GLY A 8 -39.14 -10.08 -5.82
N SER A 9 -39.94 -11.11 -5.59
CA SER A 9 -40.54 -11.97 -6.61
C SER A 9 -41.68 -11.21 -7.27
N GLY A 10 -41.35 -10.27 -8.14
CA GLY A 10 -42.29 -9.52 -8.96
C GLY A 10 -42.73 -10.30 -10.20
N LEU A 11 -43.20 -11.54 -10.03
CA LEU A 11 -43.92 -12.25 -11.08
C LEU A 11 -45.31 -11.61 -11.18
N MET A 12 -45.43 -10.51 -11.91
CA MET A 12 -46.74 -10.02 -12.34
C MET A 12 -47.31 -11.01 -13.35
N ARG A 13 -47.96 -12.04 -12.81
CA ARG A 13 -48.95 -12.84 -13.49
C ARG A 13 -50.15 -11.94 -13.72
N ALA A 14 -50.12 -11.15 -14.79
CA ALA A 14 -51.30 -10.52 -15.34
C ALA A 14 -52.21 -11.65 -15.85
N THR A 15 -53.01 -12.21 -14.96
CA THR A 15 -54.19 -12.98 -15.30
C THR A 15 -55.20 -12.02 -15.89
N ASN A 16 -55.00 -11.65 -17.15
CA ASN A 16 -56.02 -10.94 -17.90
C ASN A 16 -57.11 -11.95 -18.31
N VAL A 17 -57.99 -12.25 -17.35
CA VAL A 17 -59.25 -12.97 -17.55
C VAL A 17 -60.30 -11.99 -18.11
N GLN A 18 -59.94 -11.22 -19.13
CA GLN A 18 -60.90 -10.50 -19.96
C GLN A 18 -60.61 -10.80 -21.42
N GLN A 19 -61.19 -11.89 -21.92
CA GLN A 19 -61.75 -11.97 -23.29
C GLN A 19 -62.41 -13.34 -23.56
N ASN A 20 -63.35 -13.78 -22.70
CA ASN A 20 -64.33 -14.81 -23.08
C ASN A 20 -65.71 -14.23 -23.48
N LYS A 21 -65.78 -12.89 -23.62
CA LYS A 21 -66.95 -12.18 -24.16
C LYS A 21 -67.24 -12.44 -25.65
N PRO A 22 -66.25 -12.61 -26.56
CA PRO A 22 -66.59 -12.82 -27.98
C PRO A 22 -67.20 -14.21 -28.21
N LEU A 23 -66.66 -15.26 -27.58
CA LEU A 23 -67.10 -16.65 -27.78
C LEU A 23 -68.54 -16.91 -27.31
N SER A 24 -68.94 -16.32 -26.18
CA SER A 24 -70.31 -16.40 -25.66
C SER A 24 -71.32 -15.60 -26.50
N SER A 25 -70.91 -14.43 -27.01
CA SER A 25 -71.72 -13.62 -27.92
C SER A 25 -71.88 -14.26 -29.30
N LEU A 26 -70.86 -14.97 -29.79
CA LEU A 26 -70.90 -15.75 -31.03
C LEU A 26 -71.77 -16.99 -30.89
N SER A 27 -71.65 -17.74 -29.78
CA SER A 27 -72.52 -18.87 -29.47
C SER A 27 -73.99 -18.46 -29.38
N ALA A 28 -74.29 -17.31 -28.78
CA ALA A 28 -75.65 -16.74 -28.73
C ALA A 28 -76.16 -16.30 -30.12
N ARG A 29 -75.28 -15.75 -30.98
CA ARG A 29 -75.63 -15.39 -32.36
C ARG A 29 -75.89 -16.63 -33.24
N VAL A 30 -75.07 -17.67 -33.11
CA VAL A 30 -75.25 -18.95 -33.81
C VAL A 30 -76.56 -19.62 -33.37
N SER A 31 -76.85 -19.64 -32.06
CA SER A 31 -78.10 -20.18 -31.52
C SER A 31 -79.34 -19.43 -32.00
N LYS A 32 -79.25 -18.10 -32.15
CA LYS A 32 -80.35 -17.26 -32.63
C LYS A 32 -80.60 -17.42 -34.14
N VAL A 33 -79.57 -17.70 -34.93
CA VAL A 33 -79.67 -17.95 -36.38
C VAL A 33 -80.27 -19.33 -36.68
N LEU A 34 -80.02 -20.33 -35.83
CA LEU A 34 -80.62 -21.66 -35.96
C LEU A 34 -82.12 -21.71 -35.65
N ALA A 35 -82.64 -20.76 -34.84
CA ALA A 35 -84.05 -20.75 -34.44
C ALA A 35 -85.02 -20.14 -35.47
N THR A 36 -84.52 -19.50 -36.53
CA THR A 36 -85.36 -18.84 -37.56
C THR A 36 -85.13 -19.48 -38.92
N HIS A 37 -85.95 -20.47 -39.30
CA HIS A 37 -85.92 -21.08 -40.63
C HIS A 37 -87.24 -20.86 -41.37
N GLN A 38 -87.24 -19.92 -42.33
CA GLN A 38 -87.84 -20.17 -43.65
C GLN A 38 -86.77 -20.90 -44.48
N PHE A 39 -87.17 -21.95 -45.19
CA PHE A 39 -86.28 -22.82 -45.96
C PHE A 39 -85.84 -22.13 -47.26
N ASP A 40 -84.76 -21.36 -47.14
CA ASP A 40 -83.85 -21.07 -48.25
C ASP A 40 -82.91 -22.28 -48.44
N ASP A 41 -82.51 -22.54 -49.69
CA ASP A 41 -81.87 -23.76 -50.19
C ASP A 41 -80.70 -24.25 -49.28
N PRO A 42 -80.67 -25.51 -48.79
CA PRO A 42 -79.61 -26.01 -47.91
C PRO A 42 -78.18 -25.76 -48.44
N ASN A 43 -78.00 -25.72 -49.75
CA ASN A 43 -76.70 -25.43 -50.38
C ASN A 43 -76.21 -23.99 -50.13
N THR A 44 -77.08 -22.98 -50.07
CA THR A 44 -76.65 -21.59 -49.82
C THR A 44 -76.27 -21.37 -48.36
N ARG A 45 -76.84 -22.13 -47.42
CA ARG A 45 -76.44 -22.11 -46.00
C ARG A 45 -75.09 -22.77 -45.78
N LEU A 46 -74.84 -23.90 -46.44
CA LEU A 46 -73.53 -24.56 -46.40
C LEU A 46 -72.44 -23.67 -47.04
N ALA A 47 -72.74 -22.99 -48.15
CA ALA A 47 -71.82 -22.04 -48.77
C ALA A 47 -71.46 -20.87 -47.84
N LYS A 48 -72.46 -20.25 -47.17
CA LYS A 48 -72.21 -19.16 -46.19
C LYS A 48 -71.42 -19.64 -44.97
N LEU A 49 -71.63 -20.88 -44.53
CA LEU A 49 -70.91 -21.46 -43.41
C LEU A 49 -69.46 -21.79 -43.80
N GLN A 50 -69.25 -22.23 -45.04
CA GLN A 50 -67.92 -22.44 -45.62
C GLN A 50 -67.16 -21.12 -45.78
N ASP A 51 -67.78 -20.07 -46.31
CA ASP A 51 -67.19 -18.72 -46.35
C ASP A 51 -66.81 -18.21 -44.95
N SER A 52 -67.67 -18.46 -43.95
CA SER A 52 -67.39 -18.06 -42.58
C SER A 52 -66.27 -18.92 -41.93
N LEU A 53 -66.13 -20.19 -42.32
CA LEU A 53 -65.04 -21.08 -41.91
C LEU A 53 -63.71 -20.67 -42.56
N ASP A 54 -63.73 -20.26 -43.82
CA ASP A 54 -62.57 -19.79 -44.57
C ASP A 54 -62.09 -18.44 -44.01
N GLN A 55 -63.01 -17.52 -43.71
CA GLN A 55 -62.70 -16.26 -43.01
C GLN A 55 -62.12 -16.50 -41.60
N MET A 56 -62.62 -17.50 -40.88
CA MET A 56 -62.08 -17.85 -39.57
C MET A 56 -60.66 -18.42 -39.68
N HIS A 57 -60.39 -19.29 -40.66
CA HIS A 57 -59.03 -19.77 -40.92
C HIS A 57 -58.09 -18.63 -41.28
N GLN A 58 -58.52 -17.72 -42.16
CA GLN A 58 -57.71 -16.56 -42.55
C GLN A 58 -57.40 -15.64 -41.35
N HIS A 59 -58.37 -15.42 -40.45
CA HIS A 59 -58.13 -14.69 -39.21
C HIS A 59 -57.24 -15.42 -38.22
N CYS A 60 -57.35 -16.75 -38.12
CA CYS A 60 -56.45 -17.56 -37.29
C CYS A 60 -55.01 -17.49 -37.81
N ASP A 61 -54.80 -17.60 -39.12
CA ASP A 61 -53.48 -17.48 -39.76
C ASP A 61 -52.88 -16.08 -39.55
N GLU A 62 -53.71 -15.03 -39.62
CA GLU A 62 -53.24 -13.66 -39.42
C GLU A 62 -52.87 -13.36 -37.96
N VAL A 63 -53.63 -13.90 -37.01
CA VAL A 63 -53.29 -13.85 -35.58
C VAL A 63 -52.03 -14.67 -35.29
N GLU A 64 -51.87 -15.85 -35.91
CA GLU A 64 -50.67 -16.68 -35.77
C GLU A 64 -49.43 -15.95 -36.33
N ASN A 65 -49.56 -15.29 -37.47
CA ASN A 65 -48.50 -14.47 -38.07
C ASN A 65 -48.15 -13.24 -37.22
N GLN A 66 -49.15 -12.54 -36.65
CA GLN A 66 -48.91 -11.45 -35.70
C GLN A 66 -48.24 -11.93 -34.42
N LEU A 67 -48.66 -13.09 -33.89
CA LEU A 67 -48.07 -13.67 -32.70
C LEU A 67 -46.61 -14.09 -32.95
N ASN A 68 -46.34 -14.74 -34.09
CA ASN A 68 -45.00 -15.16 -34.48
C ASN A 68 -44.08 -13.95 -34.69
N SER A 69 -44.55 -12.90 -35.38
CA SER A 69 -43.75 -11.67 -35.56
C SER A 69 -43.50 -10.94 -34.24
N SER A 70 -44.50 -10.83 -33.36
CA SER A 70 -44.35 -10.26 -32.01
C SER A 70 -43.37 -11.08 -31.15
N ASN A 71 -43.40 -12.41 -31.26
CA ASN A 71 -42.50 -13.30 -30.53
C ASN A 71 -41.05 -13.15 -31.02
N VAL A 72 -40.82 -13.05 -32.33
CA VAL A 72 -39.50 -12.77 -32.91
C VAL A 72 -38.98 -11.40 -32.43
N GLY A 73 -39.81 -10.35 -32.48
CA GLY A 73 -39.44 -9.03 -31.97
C GLY A 73 -39.10 -9.05 -30.48
N THR A 74 -39.90 -9.75 -29.67
CA THR A 74 -39.66 -9.92 -28.23
C THR A 74 -38.36 -10.68 -27.96
N ARG A 75 -38.06 -11.75 -28.70
CA ARG A 75 -36.79 -12.50 -28.60
C ARG A 75 -35.59 -11.63 -28.96
N PHE A 76 -35.69 -10.83 -30.02
CA PHE A 76 -34.64 -9.89 -30.39
C PHE A 76 -34.35 -8.86 -29.29
N LEU A 77 -35.40 -8.26 -28.71
CA LEU A 77 -35.26 -7.33 -27.59
C LEU A 77 -34.66 -7.99 -26.35
N LEU A 78 -35.08 -9.21 -26.02
CA LEU A 78 -34.49 -9.98 -24.92
C LEU A 78 -33.00 -10.26 -25.16
N GLN A 79 -32.63 -10.69 -26.37
CA GLN A 79 -31.24 -10.94 -26.72
C GLN A 79 -30.39 -9.67 -26.62
N HIS A 80 -30.94 -8.52 -27.04
CA HIS A 80 -30.25 -7.25 -26.95
C HIS A 80 -30.12 -6.77 -25.50
N ALA A 81 -31.16 -6.93 -24.69
CA ALA A 81 -31.14 -6.64 -23.26
C ALA A 81 -30.12 -7.52 -22.51
N ASP A 82 -30.02 -8.81 -22.85
CA ASP A 82 -29.01 -9.72 -22.29
C ASP A 82 -27.59 -9.33 -22.74
N GLY A 83 -27.42 -8.89 -23.99
CA GLY A 83 -26.16 -8.35 -24.50
C GLY A 83 -25.70 -7.12 -23.71
N LEU A 84 -26.59 -6.13 -23.56
CA LEU A 84 -26.34 -4.93 -22.76
C LEU A 84 -26.06 -5.27 -21.29
N ARG A 85 -26.73 -6.27 -20.72
CA ARG A 85 -26.49 -6.71 -19.35
C ARG A 85 -25.10 -7.32 -19.17
N LYS A 86 -24.66 -8.16 -20.13
CA LYS A 86 -23.30 -8.73 -20.13
C LYS A 86 -22.23 -7.64 -20.29
N GLU A 87 -22.48 -6.67 -21.16
CA GLU A 87 -21.58 -5.54 -21.35
C GLU A 87 -21.50 -4.68 -20.10
N SER A 88 -22.64 -4.34 -19.49
CA SER A 88 -22.71 -3.61 -18.22
C SER A 88 -21.93 -4.31 -17.11
N GLN A 89 -22.06 -5.63 -16.99
CA GLN A 89 -21.30 -6.42 -16.02
C GLN A 89 -19.79 -6.40 -16.32
N SER A 90 -19.39 -6.51 -17.60
CA SER A 90 -17.99 -6.41 -18.03
C SER A 90 -17.39 -5.02 -17.76
N VAL A 91 -18.15 -3.95 -17.97
CA VAL A 91 -17.73 -2.58 -17.64
C VAL A 91 -17.61 -2.41 -16.13
N ALA A 92 -18.54 -2.95 -15.33
CA ALA A 92 -18.48 -2.88 -13.88
C ALA A 92 -17.25 -3.62 -13.31
N THR A 93 -16.92 -4.80 -13.84
CA THR A 93 -15.71 -5.52 -13.41
C THR A 93 -14.44 -4.78 -13.81
N LYS A 94 -14.35 -4.24 -15.03
CA LYS A 94 -13.24 -3.39 -15.46
C LYS A 94 -13.08 -2.14 -14.59
N GLN A 95 -14.18 -1.51 -14.20
CA GLN A 95 -14.16 -0.35 -13.30
C GLN A 95 -13.64 -0.72 -11.92
N LEU A 96 -14.04 -1.88 -11.37
CA LEU A 96 -13.54 -2.37 -10.09
C LEU A 96 -12.03 -2.64 -10.17
N LEU A 97 -11.58 -3.32 -11.23
CA LEU A 97 -10.17 -3.59 -11.46
C LEU A 97 -9.35 -2.30 -11.59
N ALA A 98 -9.85 -1.32 -12.35
CA ALA A 98 -9.20 -0.02 -12.49
C ALA A 98 -9.10 0.73 -11.15
N LYS A 99 -10.15 0.70 -10.32
CA LYS A 99 -10.12 1.28 -8.97
C LYS A 99 -9.10 0.59 -8.07
N ALA A 100 -9.06 -0.74 -8.08
CA ALA A 100 -8.09 -1.52 -7.33
C ALA A 100 -6.65 -1.23 -7.78
N PHE A 101 -6.44 -1.15 -9.10
CA PHE A 101 -5.16 -0.78 -9.69
C PHE A 101 -4.73 0.62 -9.24
N LEU A 102 -5.59 1.63 -9.36
CA LEU A 102 -5.27 2.99 -8.91
C LEU A 102 -4.95 3.06 -7.42
N HIS A 103 -5.71 2.36 -6.57
CA HIS A 103 -5.43 2.33 -5.13
C HIS A 103 -4.08 1.67 -4.81
N ARG A 104 -3.68 0.63 -5.56
CA ARG A 104 -2.44 -0.11 -5.33
C ARG A 104 -1.20 0.54 -5.96
N PHE A 105 -1.35 1.27 -7.06
CA PHE A 105 -0.22 1.82 -7.82
C PHE A 105 -0.11 3.35 -7.80
N THR A 106 -1.03 4.06 -7.12
CA THR A 106 -0.91 5.51 -6.92
C THR A 106 -0.71 5.88 -5.46
N LEU A 107 -0.10 7.07 -5.24
CA LEU A 107 -0.04 7.69 -3.93
C LEU A 107 -1.31 8.49 -3.66
N SER A 108 -1.80 8.40 -2.43
CA SER A 108 -2.80 9.34 -1.91
C SER A 108 -2.21 10.75 -1.86
N ASP A 109 -3.03 11.77 -2.10
CA ASP A 109 -2.62 13.18 -2.12
C ASP A 109 -1.94 13.60 -0.81
N VAL A 110 -2.42 13.13 0.34
CA VAL A 110 -1.80 13.40 1.65
C VAL A 110 -0.35 12.90 1.71
N LYS A 111 -0.08 11.70 1.21
CA LYS A 111 1.28 11.12 1.17
C LYS A 111 2.15 11.83 0.14
N PHE A 112 1.58 12.23 -0.99
CA PHE A 112 2.28 13.01 -2.00
C PHE A 112 2.72 14.38 -1.47
N GLN A 113 1.84 15.07 -0.74
CA GLN A 113 2.13 16.35 -0.09
C GLN A 113 3.22 16.20 0.97
N ALA A 114 3.20 15.13 1.78
CA ALA A 114 4.25 14.87 2.76
C ALA A 114 5.66 14.80 2.12
N LEU A 115 5.77 14.17 0.94
CA LEU A 115 7.04 14.02 0.20
C LEU A 115 7.47 15.30 -0.51
N THR A 116 6.55 16.05 -1.10
CA THR A 116 6.87 17.14 -2.03
C THR A 116 6.82 18.53 -1.40
N ASN A 117 5.92 18.75 -0.44
CA ASN A 117 5.75 20.06 0.18
C ASN A 117 6.95 20.39 1.07
N ARG A 118 7.58 21.55 0.85
CA ARG A 118 8.71 22.05 1.64
C ARG A 118 8.28 22.58 3.01
N GLU A 119 7.04 23.03 3.14
CA GLU A 119 6.50 23.62 4.37
C GLU A 119 6.17 22.55 5.42
N VAL A 120 5.88 21.32 5.00
CA VAL A 120 5.61 20.19 5.89
C VAL A 120 6.93 19.72 6.49
N GLN A 121 7.07 19.78 7.82
CA GLN A 121 8.25 19.30 8.52
C GLN A 121 8.42 17.76 8.41
N VAL A 122 9.63 17.27 8.69
CA VAL A 122 9.89 15.83 8.73
C VAL A 122 9.13 15.21 9.91
N ASN A 123 8.28 14.24 9.60
CA ASN A 123 7.41 13.57 10.55
C ASN A 123 7.27 12.08 10.20
N HIS A 124 6.54 11.32 11.02
CA HIS A 124 6.28 9.91 10.76
C HIS A 124 5.52 9.65 9.45
N ASP A 125 4.67 10.60 9.01
CA ASP A 125 3.92 10.48 7.75
C ASP A 125 4.84 10.49 6.54
N LEU A 126 5.94 11.27 6.58
CA LEU A 126 6.97 11.25 5.55
C LEU A 126 7.58 9.85 5.40
N PHE A 127 7.99 9.22 6.51
CA PHE A 127 8.56 7.88 6.47
C PHE A 127 7.54 6.83 6.00
N SER A 128 6.27 6.95 6.41
CA SER A 128 5.18 6.10 5.92
C SER A 128 4.93 6.29 4.41
N ALA A 129 5.08 7.51 3.90
CA ALA A 129 4.97 7.81 2.48
C ALA A 129 6.16 7.25 1.68
N ILE A 130 7.39 7.36 2.19
CA ILE A 130 8.59 6.74 1.61
C ILE A 130 8.43 5.21 1.53
N ASN A 131 8.02 4.57 2.62
CA ASN A 131 7.75 3.13 2.63
C ASN A 131 6.66 2.74 1.62
N ARG A 132 5.62 3.57 1.49
CA ARG A 132 4.58 3.35 0.48
C ARG A 132 5.13 3.43 -0.94
N CYS A 133 6.02 4.37 -1.24
CA CYS A 133 6.71 4.46 -2.53
C CYS A 133 7.52 3.20 -2.84
N HIS A 134 8.28 2.69 -1.86
CA HIS A 134 9.02 1.42 -2.02
C HIS A 134 8.08 0.24 -2.31
N GLN A 135 6.96 0.15 -1.59
CA GLN A 135 5.95 -0.88 -1.86
C GLN A 135 5.37 -0.76 -3.27
N ILE A 136 5.11 0.46 -3.77
CA ILE A 136 4.67 0.66 -5.17
C ILE A 136 5.73 0.18 -6.16
N GLN A 137 7.01 0.48 -5.93
CA GLN A 137 8.09 0.01 -6.80
C GLN A 137 8.19 -1.52 -6.81
N LEU A 138 8.05 -2.18 -5.65
CA LEU A 138 8.02 -3.64 -5.56
C LEU A 138 6.79 -4.23 -6.27
N ASP A 139 5.61 -3.65 -6.07
CA ASP A 139 4.39 -4.08 -6.75
C ASP A 139 4.54 -3.95 -8.28
N CYS A 140 5.14 -2.87 -8.76
CA CYS A 140 5.43 -2.67 -10.19
C CYS A 140 6.46 -3.67 -10.70
N ALA A 141 7.48 -4.01 -9.92
CA ALA A 141 8.46 -5.02 -10.30
C ALA A 141 7.81 -6.41 -10.47
N VAL A 142 6.90 -6.79 -9.56
CA VAL A 142 6.12 -8.03 -9.68
C VAL A 142 5.19 -7.97 -10.89
N LEU A 143 4.52 -6.84 -11.13
CA LEU A 143 3.67 -6.64 -12.30
C LEU A 143 4.45 -6.82 -13.62
N LEU A 144 5.66 -6.24 -13.71
CA LEU A 144 6.53 -6.35 -14.88
C LEU A 144 7.13 -7.75 -15.06
N ALA A 145 7.42 -8.47 -13.98
CA ALA A 145 7.96 -9.83 -14.03
C ALA A 145 6.90 -10.87 -14.43
N GLY A 146 5.63 -10.67 -14.06
CA GLY A 146 4.53 -11.57 -14.40
C GLY A 146 4.03 -11.43 -15.85
N ASP A 147 4.40 -10.35 -16.56
CA ASP A 147 3.79 -9.95 -17.83
C ASP A 147 4.55 -10.44 -19.08
N THR A 148 4.94 -11.72 -19.10
CA THR A 148 5.59 -12.32 -20.29
C THR A 148 4.62 -12.53 -21.46
N THR A 149 3.31 -12.25 -21.29
CA THR A 149 2.27 -12.59 -22.28
C THR A 149 1.17 -11.53 -22.52
N GLN A 150 1.12 -10.39 -21.82
CA GLN A 150 0.14 -9.33 -22.10
C GLN A 150 0.78 -8.00 -22.54
N THR A 151 0.09 -7.39 -23.52
CA THR A 151 0.14 -6.02 -24.06
C THR A 151 1.27 -5.08 -23.60
N GLN A 152 2.08 -4.60 -24.55
CA GLN A 152 3.06 -3.50 -24.38
C GLN A 152 2.58 -2.30 -23.52
N THR A 153 1.27 -2.02 -23.47
CA THR A 153 0.70 -0.91 -22.71
C THR A 153 0.77 -1.06 -21.19
N THR A 154 0.64 -2.29 -20.63
CA THR A 154 0.77 -2.54 -19.18
C THR A 154 2.22 -2.42 -18.73
N GLN A 155 3.15 -2.86 -19.57
CA GLN A 155 4.59 -2.71 -19.36
C GLN A 155 5.00 -1.22 -19.31
N THR A 156 4.52 -0.39 -20.23
CA THR A 156 4.81 1.05 -20.25
C THR A 156 4.28 1.76 -18.99
N ALA A 157 3.04 1.48 -18.59
CA ALA A 157 2.45 2.10 -17.40
C ALA A 157 3.20 1.72 -16.10
N GLY A 158 3.63 0.46 -15.97
CA GLY A 158 4.44 0.02 -14.83
C GLY A 158 5.77 0.76 -14.74
N LEU A 159 6.45 0.96 -15.87
CA LEU A 159 7.71 1.71 -15.95
C LEU A 159 7.52 3.20 -15.62
N ASP A 160 6.46 3.82 -16.11
CA ASP A 160 6.14 5.23 -15.82
C ASP A 160 5.86 5.46 -14.33
N ILE A 161 5.14 4.53 -13.70
CA ILE A 161 4.86 4.56 -12.26
C ILE A 161 6.15 4.38 -11.46
N MET A 162 7.03 3.47 -11.86
CA MET A 162 8.35 3.32 -11.22
C MET A 162 9.19 4.58 -11.35
N GLN A 163 9.23 5.21 -12.53
CA GLN A 163 10.01 6.42 -12.77
C GLN A 163 9.47 7.61 -11.97
N SER A 164 8.15 7.81 -11.94
CA SER A 164 7.52 8.87 -11.15
C SER A 164 7.74 8.66 -9.64
N THR A 165 7.59 7.44 -9.16
CA THR A 165 7.84 7.08 -7.76
C THR A 165 9.30 7.28 -7.36
N SER A 166 10.25 6.97 -8.25
CA SER A 166 11.67 7.24 -8.05
C SER A 166 11.96 8.73 -7.86
N LYS A 167 11.36 9.60 -8.70
CA LYS A 167 11.47 11.06 -8.55
C LYS A 167 10.92 11.56 -7.21
N TYR A 168 9.87 10.93 -6.68
CA TYR A 168 9.33 11.29 -5.36
C TYR A 168 10.26 10.84 -4.23
N LEU A 169 10.85 9.64 -4.34
CA LEU A 169 11.85 9.16 -3.40
C LEU A 169 13.09 10.06 -3.37
N ASP A 170 13.62 10.49 -4.51
CA ASP A 170 14.76 11.41 -4.57
C ASP A 170 14.50 12.72 -3.80
N LYS A 171 13.30 13.29 -3.96
CA LYS A 171 12.89 14.49 -3.24
C LYS A 171 12.77 14.24 -1.74
N ALA A 172 12.18 13.09 -1.37
CA ALA A 172 12.00 12.70 0.01
C ALA A 172 13.34 12.49 0.72
N TYR A 173 14.27 11.77 0.10
CA TYR A 173 15.60 11.54 0.67
C TYR A 173 16.39 12.84 0.82
N LYS A 174 16.35 13.74 -0.17
CA LYS A 174 16.95 15.08 -0.04
C LYS A 174 16.35 15.87 1.11
N LYS A 175 15.04 15.80 1.30
CA LYS A 175 14.33 16.46 2.41
C LYS A 175 14.74 15.88 3.76
N VAL A 176 14.79 14.55 3.89
CA VAL A 176 15.25 13.85 5.10
C VAL A 176 16.71 14.21 5.40
N SER A 177 17.61 14.13 4.42
CA SER A 177 19.02 14.49 4.61
C SER A 177 19.18 15.96 5.03
N CYS A 178 18.51 16.90 4.36
CA CYS A 178 18.58 18.31 4.71
C CYS A 178 18.11 18.59 6.15
N TRP A 179 16.99 17.98 6.53
CA TRP A 179 16.50 18.07 7.91
C TRP A 179 17.47 17.45 8.91
N THR A 180 18.02 16.26 8.60
CA THR A 180 18.98 15.56 9.47
C THR A 180 20.25 16.39 9.66
N MET A 181 20.79 16.97 8.58
CA MET A 181 21.96 17.86 8.63
C MET A 181 21.69 19.14 9.43
N LEU A 182 20.48 19.70 9.33
CA LEU A 182 20.07 20.86 10.13
C LEU A 182 19.97 20.49 11.61
N GLU A 183 19.39 19.35 11.94
CA GLU A 183 19.28 18.86 13.31
C GLU A 183 20.66 18.60 13.93
N CYS A 184 21.60 18.03 13.15
CA CYS A 184 23.01 17.89 13.56
C CYS A 184 23.64 19.24 13.93
N ARG A 185 23.37 20.30 13.16
CA ARG A 185 23.95 21.64 13.36
C ARG A 185 23.29 22.42 14.49
N ASN A 186 22.00 22.21 14.72
CA ASN A 186 21.24 22.91 15.76
C ASN A 186 21.57 22.42 17.19
N GLY A 187 22.50 21.47 17.31
CA GLY A 187 23.07 21.02 18.58
C GLY A 187 22.34 19.82 19.16
N LEU A 188 22.76 18.62 18.77
CA LEU A 188 22.31 17.36 19.36
C LEU A 188 22.86 17.14 20.78
N ILE A 189 23.95 17.82 21.13
CA ILE A 189 24.61 17.74 22.44
C ILE A 189 24.41 19.10 23.12
N LYS A 190 23.43 19.17 24.02
CA LYS A 190 23.19 20.37 24.84
C LYS A 190 23.91 20.24 26.18
N VAL A 191 24.41 21.38 26.67
CA VAL A 191 25.24 21.50 27.88
C VAL A 191 24.53 21.04 29.16
N ASP A 192 23.19 21.03 29.19
CA ASP A 192 22.39 20.93 30.42
C ASP A 192 21.58 19.62 30.55
N ASP A 193 21.49 18.81 29.49
CA ASP A 193 20.70 17.57 29.53
C ASP A 193 21.59 16.37 29.84
N SER A 194 21.48 15.90 31.09
CA SER A 194 21.99 14.61 31.60
C SER A 194 21.49 13.36 30.85
N GLN A 195 20.73 13.54 29.76
CA GLN A 195 20.13 12.51 28.94
C GLN A 195 20.37 12.87 27.47
N THR A 196 21.39 12.27 26.84
CA THR A 196 21.67 12.41 25.41
C THR A 196 20.67 11.55 24.60
N GLU A 197 19.37 11.79 24.78
CA GLU A 197 18.33 11.03 24.11
C GLU A 197 18.15 11.50 22.66
N VAL A 198 18.64 10.68 21.73
CA VAL A 198 18.39 10.86 20.30
C VAL A 198 16.89 10.73 20.02
N SER A 199 16.29 11.78 19.45
CA SER A 199 14.89 11.77 19.03
C SER A 199 14.58 10.59 18.09
N LEU A 200 13.42 9.96 18.28
CA LEU A 200 12.96 8.86 17.43
C LEU A 200 12.89 9.25 15.95
N LEU A 201 12.61 10.52 15.65
CA LEU A 201 12.61 11.04 14.28
C LEU A 201 14.01 11.01 13.66
N MET A 202 15.04 11.32 14.44
CA MET A 202 16.45 11.27 14.00
C MET A 202 16.89 9.83 13.71
N LYS A 203 16.53 8.89 14.59
CA LYS A 203 16.80 7.46 14.38
C LYS A 203 16.14 6.94 13.11
N ASN A 204 14.86 7.30 12.91
CA ASN A 204 14.12 6.92 11.71
C ASN A 204 14.70 7.57 10.44
N ALA A 205 15.16 8.81 10.52
CA ALA A 205 15.82 9.50 9.41
C ALA A 205 17.11 8.80 9.00
N ILE A 206 17.97 8.44 9.96
CA ILE A 206 19.22 7.73 9.67
C ILE A 206 18.95 6.34 9.12
N ASN A 207 18.02 5.60 9.72
CA ASN A 207 17.60 4.29 9.19
C ASN A 207 17.07 4.39 7.75
N CYS A 208 16.30 5.44 7.45
CA CYS A 208 15.82 5.70 6.09
C CYS A 208 16.99 6.01 5.13
N LEU A 209 17.97 6.80 5.57
CA LEU A 209 19.15 7.15 4.78
C LEU A 209 20.11 5.96 4.56
N LYS A 210 20.03 4.87 5.34
CA LYS A 210 20.84 3.65 5.11
C LYS A 210 20.61 3.05 3.72
N SER A 211 19.40 3.17 3.18
CA SER A 211 19.08 2.75 1.81
C SER A 211 19.72 3.63 0.73
N TRP A 212 20.35 4.76 1.09
CA TRP A 212 20.98 5.69 0.16
C TRP A 212 22.35 6.17 0.66
N PRO A 213 23.40 5.35 0.47
CA PRO A 213 24.68 5.49 1.17
C PRO A 213 25.40 6.81 0.91
N GLN A 214 25.32 7.36 -0.31
CA GLN A 214 26.00 8.61 -0.67
C GLN A 214 25.58 9.79 0.21
N MET A 215 24.29 9.89 0.53
CA MET A 215 23.76 11.04 1.28
C MET A 215 23.77 10.81 2.78
N LEU A 216 23.77 9.55 3.19
CA LEU A 216 24.12 9.21 4.55
C LEU A 216 25.57 9.65 4.85
N GLU A 217 26.52 9.37 3.99
CA GLU A 217 27.94 9.72 4.20
C GLU A 217 28.13 11.24 4.34
N GLU A 218 27.47 12.03 3.48
CA GLU A 218 27.43 13.49 3.61
C GLU A 218 26.82 13.93 4.95
N THR A 219 25.68 13.35 5.34
CA THR A 219 25.00 13.67 6.60
C THR A 219 25.88 13.33 7.81
N LEU A 220 26.58 12.19 7.77
CA LEU A 220 27.50 11.76 8.82
C LEU A 220 28.76 12.63 8.88
N SER A 221 29.25 13.14 7.75
CA SER A 221 30.33 14.14 7.72
C SER A 221 29.96 15.41 8.50
N ILE A 222 28.74 15.89 8.31
CA ILE A 222 28.22 17.07 9.01
C ILE A 222 27.96 16.76 10.48
N LEU A 223 27.49 15.55 10.81
CA LEU A 223 27.35 15.10 12.20
C LEU A 223 28.69 15.13 12.93
N THR A 224 29.75 14.53 12.37
CA THR A 224 31.11 14.57 12.95
C THR A 224 31.56 16.00 13.17
N THR A 225 31.50 16.86 12.15
CA THR A 225 31.96 18.25 12.27
C THR A 225 31.16 19.03 13.33
N SER A 226 29.84 18.84 13.37
CA SER A 226 28.96 19.53 14.34
C SER A 226 29.18 19.00 15.76
N CYS A 227 29.39 17.70 15.92
CA CYS A 227 29.74 17.05 17.18
C CYS A 227 31.06 17.60 17.70
N SER A 228 32.14 17.50 16.92
CA SER A 228 33.47 18.01 17.28
C SER A 228 33.45 19.49 17.66
N THR A 229 32.73 20.33 16.91
CA THR A 229 32.58 21.76 17.22
C THR A 229 31.83 21.98 18.55
N SER A 230 30.76 21.22 18.78
CA SER A 230 29.98 21.31 20.02
C SER A 230 30.79 20.84 21.22
N LEU A 231 31.53 19.74 21.08
CA LEU A 231 32.43 19.20 22.11
C LEU A 231 33.57 20.17 22.43
N LEU A 232 34.18 20.80 21.43
CA LEU A 232 35.20 21.83 21.65
C LEU A 232 34.63 23.03 22.41
N ASN A 233 33.43 23.49 22.06
CA ASN A 233 32.79 24.59 22.77
C ASN A 233 32.47 24.22 24.22
N LEU A 234 31.97 23.01 24.47
CA LEU A 234 31.75 22.47 25.82
C LEU A 234 33.05 22.38 26.62
N PHE A 235 34.14 21.97 25.98
CA PHE A 235 35.46 21.89 26.59
C PHE A 235 35.95 23.29 27.00
N LEU A 236 35.89 24.24 26.08
CA LEU A 236 36.23 25.64 26.36
C LEU A 236 35.34 26.22 27.45
N ASP A 237 34.06 25.85 27.49
CA ASP A 237 33.14 26.28 28.53
C ASP A 237 33.53 25.75 29.92
N ALA A 238 33.83 24.46 30.01
CA ALA A 238 34.30 23.82 31.22
C ALA A 238 35.62 24.44 31.72
N LEU A 239 36.53 24.81 30.81
CA LEU A 239 37.80 25.46 31.14
C LEU A 239 37.63 26.93 31.58
N THR A 240 36.66 27.65 31.02
CA THR A 240 36.52 29.11 31.24
C THR A 240 35.52 29.47 32.33
N ARG A 241 34.47 28.67 32.53
CA ARG A 241 33.42 28.90 33.56
C ARG A 241 33.57 28.01 34.80
N GLY A 242 34.45 27.00 34.75
CA GLY A 242 34.66 26.05 35.85
C GLY A 242 33.66 24.89 35.80
N GLY A 243 34.03 23.83 35.08
CA GLY A 243 33.27 22.58 35.01
C GLY A 243 33.45 21.67 36.25
N PRO A 244 32.68 20.56 36.34
CA PRO A 244 32.53 19.72 37.55
C PRO A 244 33.82 19.09 38.11
N SER A 245 34.92 19.12 37.37
CA SER A 245 36.23 18.68 37.85
C SER A 245 37.28 19.42 37.03
N GLY A 246 38.16 20.18 37.67
CA GLY A 246 39.35 20.79 37.04
C GLY A 246 40.38 19.77 36.53
N ASP A 247 39.99 18.50 36.40
CA ASP A 247 40.72 17.41 35.78
C ASP A 247 40.24 17.25 34.34
N MET A 248 41.09 17.67 33.40
CA MET A 248 40.81 17.59 31.97
C MET A 248 40.61 16.15 31.51
N LEU A 249 41.27 15.17 32.15
CA LEU A 249 41.20 13.77 31.75
C LEU A 249 39.85 13.15 32.12
N ALA A 250 39.34 13.49 33.31
CA ALA A 250 38.00 13.08 33.75
C ALA A 250 36.91 13.63 32.82
N TRP A 251 37.05 14.89 32.37
CA TRP A 251 36.10 15.49 31.42
C TRP A 251 36.14 14.80 30.05
N VAL A 252 37.34 14.54 29.50
CA VAL A 252 37.48 13.83 28.21
C VAL A 252 36.86 12.44 28.28
N HIS A 253 37.12 11.70 29.37
CA HIS A 253 36.54 10.37 29.55
C HIS A 253 35.00 10.43 29.62
N GLN A 254 34.43 11.38 30.35
CA GLN A 254 32.97 11.57 30.43
C GLN A 254 32.36 11.91 29.06
N VAL A 255 33.01 12.77 28.29
CA VAL A 255 32.55 13.17 26.97
C VAL A 255 32.63 12.01 25.97
N MET A 256 33.73 11.26 25.96
CA MET A 256 33.85 10.06 25.12
C MET A 256 32.76 9.04 25.42
N ALA A 257 32.45 8.80 26.70
CA ALA A 257 31.37 7.91 27.10
C ALA A 257 30.01 8.42 26.59
N SER A 258 29.72 9.71 26.74
CA SER A 258 28.47 10.31 26.26
C SER A 258 28.33 10.26 24.73
N GLU A 259 29.43 10.45 24.00
CA GLU A 259 29.45 10.37 22.54
C GLU A 259 29.22 8.94 22.04
N HIS A 260 29.83 7.97 22.72
CA HIS A 260 29.64 6.57 22.44
C HIS A 260 28.16 6.17 22.63
N GLU A 261 27.56 6.51 23.77
CA GLU A 261 26.14 6.25 24.05
C GLU A 261 25.20 6.95 23.06
N PHE A 262 25.54 8.18 22.66
CA PHE A 262 24.81 8.92 21.62
C PHE A 262 24.83 8.19 20.28
N LEU A 263 26.00 7.75 19.81
CA LEU A 263 26.13 7.06 18.52
C LEU A 263 25.47 5.67 18.54
N GLU A 264 25.59 4.92 19.65
CA GLU A 264 24.84 3.68 19.85
C GLU A 264 23.32 3.91 19.74
N SER A 265 22.82 4.94 20.42
CA SER A 265 21.40 5.32 20.39
C SER A 265 20.96 5.75 18.98
N LEU A 266 21.81 6.48 18.27
CA LEU A 266 21.57 7.01 16.93
C LEU A 266 21.42 5.91 15.87
N PHE A 267 22.31 4.92 15.89
CA PHE A 267 22.26 3.78 14.97
C PHE A 267 21.34 2.65 15.46
N ASN A 268 20.77 2.78 16.66
CA ASN A 268 20.00 1.75 17.36
C ASN A 268 20.80 0.46 17.56
N VAL A 269 22.09 0.62 17.77
CA VAL A 269 23.04 -0.44 17.96
C VAL A 269 23.18 -0.62 19.47
N LYS A 270 22.57 -1.67 20.00
CA LYS A 270 22.82 -2.03 21.40
C LYS A 270 24.19 -2.71 21.45
N SER A 271 25.06 -2.23 22.33
CA SER A 271 26.10 -3.08 22.94
C SER A 271 25.45 -4.42 23.29
N THR A 272 25.75 -5.44 22.50
CA THR A 272 25.19 -6.79 22.63
C THR A 272 25.80 -7.43 23.87
N GLY A 273 25.41 -6.99 25.07
CA GLY A 273 25.79 -7.62 26.34
C GLY A 273 27.27 -7.91 26.49
N LYS A 274 28.13 -7.13 25.82
CA LYS A 274 29.57 -7.36 25.78
C LYS A 274 30.26 -6.05 26.11
N ARG A 275 30.10 -5.65 27.38
CA ARG A 275 31.29 -5.38 28.21
C ARG A 275 32.20 -6.60 28.05
N ARG A 276 32.99 -6.64 26.97
CA ARG A 276 34.07 -7.61 26.78
C ARG A 276 35.13 -7.19 27.77
N MET A 277 35.10 -7.76 28.97
CA MET A 277 36.29 -7.79 29.81
C MET A 277 37.38 -8.47 28.98
N MET A 278 38.46 -7.75 28.65
CA MET A 278 39.63 -8.36 28.06
C MET A 278 40.20 -9.40 29.03
N GLY A 279 40.28 -10.65 28.60
CA GLY A 279 40.93 -11.72 29.38
C GLY A 279 40.30 -13.10 29.30
N GLU A 280 39.11 -13.27 28.71
CA GLU A 280 38.51 -14.60 28.64
C GLU A 280 39.00 -15.38 27.40
N SER A 281 39.67 -16.50 27.67
CA SER A 281 40.21 -17.40 26.65
C SER A 281 39.09 -17.95 25.76
N ARG A 282 39.41 -18.15 24.47
CA ARG A 282 38.47 -18.66 23.45
C ARG A 282 38.02 -20.08 23.81
N VAL A 283 36.90 -20.22 24.50
CA VAL A 283 36.19 -21.50 24.55
C VAL A 283 35.31 -21.59 23.31
N PHE A 284 35.73 -22.44 22.37
CA PHE A 284 34.87 -22.88 21.29
C PHE A 284 33.60 -23.49 21.88
N ALA A 285 32.44 -22.90 21.55
CA ALA A 285 31.15 -23.43 21.97
C ALA A 285 30.91 -24.80 21.32
N SER A 286 31.01 -25.85 22.14
CA SER A 286 30.45 -27.16 21.84
C SER A 286 28.92 -27.05 21.87
N ALA A 287 28.28 -27.51 20.79
CA ALA A 287 26.84 -27.59 20.67
C ALA A 287 26.22 -28.38 21.83
N GLN A 288 25.33 -27.75 22.59
CA GLN A 288 24.34 -28.43 23.42
C GLN A 288 22.97 -27.80 23.19
N SER A 289 22.08 -28.66 22.70
CA SER A 289 20.67 -28.42 22.46
C SER A 289 19.92 -28.27 23.79
N ASP A 290 19.17 -27.18 23.95
CA ASP A 290 18.08 -27.14 24.92
C ASP A 290 16.81 -26.57 24.29
N HIS A 291 15.77 -27.39 24.40
CA HIS A 291 14.41 -27.19 23.95
C HIS A 291 13.69 -26.17 24.85
N LYS A 292 13.09 -25.11 24.27
CA LYS A 292 11.91 -24.40 24.84
C LYS A 292 11.16 -23.56 23.79
N THR A 293 9.99 -24.09 23.41
CA THR A 293 8.70 -23.46 23.03
C THR A 293 8.67 -22.15 22.21
N VAL A 294 8.30 -22.29 20.92
CA VAL A 294 7.25 -21.58 20.12
C VAL A 294 6.82 -20.21 20.71
N THR A 295 7.07 -19.04 20.12
CA THR A 295 6.79 -18.57 18.75
C THR A 295 7.80 -17.49 18.30
N ASP A 296 8.65 -17.75 17.31
CA ASP A 296 9.05 -16.74 16.31
C ASP A 296 9.76 -17.44 15.15
N PHE A 297 9.03 -17.76 14.07
CA PHE A 297 9.66 -18.17 12.81
C PHE A 297 10.08 -16.90 12.07
N LYS A 298 11.14 -16.22 12.56
CA LYS A 298 11.96 -15.38 11.69
C LYS A 298 12.88 -16.33 10.92
N SER A 299 12.85 -16.24 9.59
CA SER A 299 13.68 -17.09 8.74
C SER A 299 15.15 -16.90 9.12
N GLU A 300 15.96 -17.95 8.94
CA GLU A 300 17.40 -17.88 9.22
C GLU A 300 18.09 -16.81 8.35
N GLU A 301 17.52 -16.52 7.18
CA GLU A 301 17.94 -15.44 6.27
C GLU A 301 17.68 -14.05 6.89
N ASP A 302 16.51 -13.82 7.50
CA ASP A 302 16.21 -12.55 8.19
C ASP A 302 17.16 -12.30 9.35
N LYS A 303 17.59 -13.35 10.06
CA LYS A 303 18.59 -13.24 11.13
C LYS A 303 19.96 -12.86 10.56
N ILE A 304 20.41 -13.49 9.48
CA ILE A 304 21.69 -13.19 8.83
C ILE A 304 21.71 -11.74 8.30
N ILE A 305 20.62 -11.29 7.66
CA ILE A 305 20.49 -9.90 7.17
C ILE A 305 20.54 -8.90 8.33
N THR A 306 19.86 -9.21 9.44
CA THR A 306 19.87 -8.37 10.64
C THR A 306 21.28 -8.29 11.24
N VAL A 307 21.99 -9.41 11.36
CA VAL A 307 23.36 -9.46 11.90
C VAL A 307 24.34 -8.70 11.01
N ASN A 308 24.23 -8.84 9.69
CA ASN A 308 25.10 -8.11 8.76
C ASN A 308 24.85 -6.59 8.82
N SER A 309 23.59 -6.17 8.91
CA SER A 309 23.22 -4.76 9.10
C SER A 309 23.80 -4.19 10.40
N GLU A 310 23.74 -4.94 11.50
CA GLU A 310 24.31 -4.51 12.78
C GLU A 310 25.84 -4.36 12.71
N VAL A 311 26.55 -5.27 12.02
CA VAL A 311 28.00 -5.18 11.85
C VAL A 311 28.40 -3.95 11.04
N GLU A 312 27.68 -3.64 9.96
CA GLU A 312 27.92 -2.42 9.17
C GLU A 312 27.65 -1.15 9.96
N ASP A 313 26.61 -1.16 10.81
CA ASP A 313 26.30 -0.02 11.67
C ASP A 313 27.37 0.20 12.75
N TRP A 314 27.91 -0.88 13.34
CA TRP A 314 29.06 -0.81 14.26
C TRP A 314 30.32 -0.25 13.60
N ASP A 315 30.64 -0.69 12.39
CA ASP A 315 31.79 -0.16 11.63
C ASP A 315 31.63 1.35 11.38
N ARG A 316 30.41 1.82 11.11
CA ARG A 316 30.10 3.24 10.98
C ARG A 316 30.28 3.99 12.29
N VAL A 317 29.77 3.47 13.41
CA VAL A 317 29.98 4.08 14.74
C VAL A 317 31.48 4.21 15.03
N LEU A 318 32.25 3.16 14.80
CA LEU A 318 33.69 3.15 15.08
C LEU A 318 34.45 4.15 14.21
N LYS A 319 34.12 4.25 12.92
CA LYS A 319 34.68 5.25 12.01
C LYS A 319 34.38 6.68 12.46
N LEU A 320 33.17 6.94 12.95
CA LEU A 320 32.78 8.27 13.41
C LEU A 320 33.50 8.66 14.70
N LEU A 321 33.59 7.74 15.67
CA LEU A 321 34.35 7.94 16.91
C LEU A 321 35.82 8.23 16.60
N ASN A 322 36.46 7.42 15.75
CA ASN A 322 37.85 7.64 15.40
C ASN A 322 38.07 8.98 14.69
N ARG A 323 37.16 9.38 13.79
CA ARG A 323 37.23 10.68 13.10
C ARG A 323 37.05 11.87 14.06
N ASN A 324 36.18 11.75 15.06
CA ASN A 324 36.01 12.78 16.08
C ASN A 324 37.25 12.89 17.00
N LEU A 325 37.90 11.76 17.33
CA LEU A 325 39.15 11.72 18.09
C LEU A 325 40.36 12.30 17.31
N GLU A 326 40.47 12.01 16.01
CA GLU A 326 41.50 12.57 15.13
C GLU A 326 41.41 14.10 15.02
N GLY A 327 40.19 14.65 15.02
CA GLY A 327 39.95 16.10 15.06
C GLY A 327 40.33 16.76 16.39
N CYS A 328 40.41 15.97 17.48
CA CYS A 328 40.71 16.44 18.83
C CYS A 328 42.18 16.17 19.25
N THR A 329 43.16 16.23 18.33
CA THR A 329 44.62 16.26 18.65
C THR A 329 45.14 15.30 19.75
N CYS A 330 44.54 14.11 19.92
CA CYS A 330 44.95 13.13 20.93
C CYS A 330 45.50 11.86 20.29
N GLN A 331 46.43 11.99 19.33
CA GLN A 331 47.09 10.82 18.72
C GLN A 331 48.01 10.05 19.69
N SER A 332 48.35 10.62 20.86
CA SER A 332 49.25 9.99 21.83
C SER A 332 48.57 9.34 23.05
N LEU A 333 47.25 9.47 23.21
CA LEU A 333 46.50 8.85 24.33
C LEU A 333 45.60 7.68 23.88
N GLY A 334 45.47 7.46 22.58
CA GLY A 334 44.48 6.55 21.98
C GLY A 334 44.70 5.05 22.21
N THR A 335 45.85 4.61 22.72
CA THR A 335 46.10 3.18 22.99
C THR A 335 45.86 2.76 24.43
N ASP A 336 45.93 3.67 25.39
CA ASP A 336 45.88 3.29 26.83
C ASP A 336 44.56 3.65 27.53
N LEU A 337 43.76 4.60 27.00
CA LEU A 337 42.47 4.95 27.63
C LEU A 337 41.34 3.96 27.32
N PHE A 338 41.46 3.16 26.26
CA PHE A 338 40.49 2.10 25.93
C PHE A 338 40.68 0.80 26.74
N LEU A 339 41.73 0.72 27.58
CA LEU A 339 42.06 -0.45 28.40
C LEU A 339 41.62 -0.35 29.87
N LEU A 340 41.01 0.76 30.31
CA LEU A 340 40.74 1.02 31.72
C LEU A 340 39.30 1.45 32.08
N GLY A 341 38.33 1.27 31.18
CA GLY A 341 36.90 1.54 31.43
C GLY A 341 36.01 0.34 31.18
#